data_AF-A0A521DNF8-F1
#
_entry.id   AF-A0A521DNF8-F1
#
_cell.length_a   1.000
_cell.length_b   1.000
_cell.length_c   1.000
_cell.angle_alpha   90.00
_cell.angle_beta   90.00
_cell.angle_gamma   90.00
#
_symmetry.space_group_name_H-M   'P 1'
#
loop_
_entity.id
_entity.type
_entity.pdbx_description
1 polymer ?
#
loop_
_entity_poly.entity_id
_entity_poly.type
_entity_poly.pdbx_seq_one_letter_code
_entity_poly.pdbx_strand_id
1 'polypeptide(L)'
;MPKGLKTYHRTYNLSFILAILFIVVGCRQWSKTAGGGKGPNFYIPTRDFLFENHFGSDGLGGYSYLLFTSRPTPDTEDRYLRVCNSFISSMNLSSYYPASTTYQQIVTYWPLQNKPFSTSDLKNCSWLVENYDYAKSETILSYIRMNHVSGPILVAWEKPFNPAIVNDNFIVFNLSNFADHDIARAISIWKGQTIKGPEDWEDGFLYTRTKEELRNFIQRYGNTIFAFVTGAG
;
A
#
# COMPACT_ATOMS: atom_id res chain seq x y z
N MET A 1 -50.23 30.19 -58.23
CA MET A 1 -49.76 29.19 -59.23
C MET A 1 -48.62 29.81 -60.03
N PRO A 2 -47.51 29.09 -60.23
CA PRO A 2 -46.17 29.67 -60.11
C PRO A 2 -45.51 30.01 -61.45
N LYS A 3 -44.66 31.04 -61.40
CA LYS A 3 -43.80 31.52 -62.48
C LYS A 3 -42.43 30.83 -62.41
N GLY A 4 -42.00 30.27 -63.54
CA GLY A 4 -40.64 30.43 -64.09
C GLY A 4 -39.48 29.65 -63.47
N LEU A 5 -39.13 28.51 -64.07
CA LEU A 5 -37.76 27.98 -64.11
C LEU A 5 -37.10 28.37 -65.45
N LYS A 6 -35.92 28.98 -65.39
CA LYS A 6 -34.92 28.91 -66.46
C LYS A 6 -33.51 28.83 -65.84
N THR A 7 -32.88 27.69 -66.08
CA THR A 7 -31.46 27.37 -65.91
C THR A 7 -30.63 27.94 -67.07
N TYR A 8 -29.42 28.44 -66.83
CA TYR A 8 -28.25 28.18 -67.71
C TYR A 8 -26.88 28.48 -67.08
N HIS A 9 -25.90 27.71 -67.54
CA HIS A 9 -24.51 27.50 -67.11
C HIS A 9 -23.48 28.60 -67.48
N ARG A 10 -22.37 28.67 -66.71
CA ARG A 10 -20.96 28.88 -67.19
C ARG A 10 -19.97 28.70 -66.01
N THR A 11 -19.31 27.55 -65.82
CA THR A 11 -18.01 27.05 -66.36
C THR A 11 -16.73 27.78 -65.92
N TYR A 12 -15.90 27.03 -65.18
CA TYR A 12 -14.43 26.94 -65.06
C TYR A 12 -13.56 28.20 -64.80
N ASN A 13 -12.77 28.16 -63.71
CA ASN A 13 -11.32 28.02 -63.84
C ASN A 13 -10.64 27.53 -62.55
N LEU A 14 -9.82 26.51 -62.73
CA LEU A 14 -8.86 25.97 -61.77
C LEU A 14 -7.56 26.81 -61.80
N SER A 15 -6.83 26.78 -60.69
CA SER A 15 -5.38 27.06 -60.56
C SER A 15 -4.90 28.50 -60.42
N PHE A 16 -4.78 28.96 -59.17
CA PHE A 16 -3.68 29.79 -58.64
C PHE A 16 -3.60 29.45 -57.13
N ILE A 17 -2.80 28.48 -56.71
CA ILE A 17 -1.42 28.60 -56.21
C ILE A 17 -1.28 29.44 -54.91
N LEU A 18 -0.94 28.69 -53.86
CA LEU A 18 -0.15 28.97 -52.65
C LEU A 18 -0.65 29.90 -51.52
N ALA A 19 -0.67 29.25 -50.35
CA ALA A 19 -0.26 29.73 -49.02
C ALA A 19 -1.17 30.73 -48.30
N ILE A 20 -1.66 30.33 -47.12
CA ILE A 20 -1.44 30.99 -45.81
C ILE A 20 -2.47 30.47 -44.77
N LEU A 21 -1.93 30.04 -43.63
CA LEU A 21 -2.54 29.81 -42.32
C LEU A 21 -3.62 28.72 -42.12
N PHE A 22 -3.17 27.62 -41.49
CA PHE A 22 -3.94 26.82 -40.54
C PHE A 22 -4.42 27.72 -39.37
N ILE A 23 -5.72 27.97 -39.27
CA ILE A 23 -6.39 28.20 -37.98
C ILE A 23 -7.61 27.28 -37.92
N VAL A 24 -7.45 26.27 -37.09
CA VAL A 24 -8.46 25.33 -36.61
C VAL A 24 -9.40 26.06 -35.66
N VAL A 25 -10.67 26.27 -36.04
CA VAL A 25 -11.80 26.33 -35.09
C VAL A 25 -13.04 25.78 -35.79
N GLY A 26 -13.09 24.45 -35.90
CA GLY A 26 -14.30 23.70 -36.26
C GLY A 26 -14.76 22.93 -35.03
N CYS A 27 -15.71 23.52 -34.31
CA CYS A 27 -16.34 23.02 -33.10
C CYS A 27 -16.92 21.60 -33.33
N ARG A 28 -16.12 20.57 -33.03
CA ARG A 28 -16.57 19.18 -32.97
C ARG A 28 -16.82 18.87 -31.50
N GLN A 29 -18.11 18.80 -31.20
CA GLN A 29 -18.69 18.38 -29.94
C GLN A 29 -18.21 16.96 -29.60
N TRP A 30 -17.10 16.88 -28.87
CA TRP A 30 -16.67 15.65 -28.21
C TRP A 30 -16.93 15.86 -26.72
N SER A 31 -17.87 15.08 -26.19
CA SER A 31 -18.13 15.04 -24.76
C SER A 31 -16.81 14.73 -24.06
N LYS A 32 -16.34 15.67 -23.22
CA LYS A 32 -15.40 15.34 -22.16
C LYS A 32 -16.11 14.32 -21.28
N THR A 33 -15.86 13.04 -21.52
CA THR A 33 -15.93 12.04 -20.46
C THR A 33 -15.09 12.59 -19.33
N ALA A 34 -15.71 12.74 -18.16
CA ALA A 34 -15.05 13.06 -16.92
C ALA A 34 -13.99 11.99 -16.62
N GLY A 35 -12.79 12.15 -17.18
CA GLY A 35 -11.59 11.52 -16.68
C GLY A 35 -11.27 12.24 -15.38
N GLY A 36 -11.78 11.70 -14.27
CA GLY A 36 -11.33 12.09 -12.95
C GLY A 36 -9.83 11.88 -12.89
N GLY A 37 -9.07 12.97 -12.95
CA GLY A 37 -7.65 12.93 -12.68
C GLY A 37 -7.48 12.34 -11.28
N LYS A 38 -6.90 11.14 -11.19
CA LYS A 38 -6.41 10.62 -9.92
C LYS A 38 -5.39 11.64 -9.42
N GLY A 39 -5.76 12.44 -8.41
CA GLY A 39 -4.76 13.16 -7.62
C GLY A 39 -3.73 12.16 -7.06
N PRO A 40 -2.57 12.60 -6.58
CA PRO A 40 -1.64 11.69 -5.93
C PRO A 40 -2.41 10.90 -4.86
N ASN A 41 -2.48 9.57 -5.02
CA ASN A 41 -3.16 8.72 -4.05
C ASN A 41 -2.37 8.84 -2.74
N PHE A 42 -2.89 9.64 -1.81
CA PHE A 42 -2.27 9.77 -0.50
C PHE A 42 -2.77 8.61 0.36
N TYR A 43 -1.93 7.60 0.54
CA TYR A 43 -2.23 6.50 1.43
C TYR A 43 -1.86 6.82 2.89
N ILE A 44 -2.69 6.36 3.80
CA ILE A 44 -2.56 6.52 5.24
C ILE A 44 -2.17 5.17 5.83
N PRO A 45 -0.93 4.98 6.31
CA PRO A 45 -0.52 3.73 6.91
C PRO A 45 -1.10 3.65 8.32
N THR A 46 -1.90 2.62 8.56
CA THR A 46 -2.57 2.39 9.84
C THR A 46 -2.33 0.96 10.29
N ARG A 47 -2.75 0.67 11.52
CA ARG A 47 -2.76 -0.68 12.07
C ARG A 47 -4.14 -1.06 12.55
N ASP A 48 -4.39 -2.36 12.58
CA ASP A 48 -5.55 -2.93 13.23
C ASP A 48 -5.26 -4.38 13.65
N PHE A 49 -6.23 -5.02 14.28
CA PHE A 49 -6.15 -6.40 14.72
C PHE A 49 -7.10 -7.26 13.89
N LEU A 50 -6.62 -8.44 13.50
CA LEU A 50 -7.38 -9.37 12.69
C LEU A 50 -7.80 -10.56 13.54
N PHE A 51 -9.09 -10.62 13.83
CA PHE A 51 -9.68 -11.69 14.63
C PHE A 51 -10.06 -12.89 13.76
N GLU A 52 -10.28 -14.03 14.40
CA GLU A 52 -10.78 -15.24 13.77
C GLU A 52 -12.05 -14.96 12.94
N ASN A 53 -12.14 -15.55 11.73
CA ASN A 53 -13.20 -15.36 10.73
C ASN A 53 -13.37 -13.95 10.12
N HIS A 54 -12.47 -13.01 10.38
CA HIS A 54 -12.41 -11.74 9.67
C HIS A 54 -11.29 -11.76 8.62
N PHE A 55 -11.57 -11.25 7.41
CA PHE A 55 -10.57 -11.09 6.33
C PHE A 55 -9.94 -9.69 6.30
N GLY A 56 -10.56 -8.74 6.99
CA GLY A 56 -10.21 -7.31 6.99
C GLY A 56 -11.46 -6.50 6.69
N SER A 57 -11.41 -5.18 6.86
CA SER A 57 -12.51 -4.30 6.46
C SER A 57 -12.51 -4.16 4.95
N ASP A 58 -13.65 -4.26 4.28
CA ASP A 58 -13.72 -4.06 2.84
C ASP A 58 -13.43 -2.61 2.44
N GLY A 59 -12.90 -2.43 1.23
CA GLY A 59 -12.70 -1.11 0.64
C GLY A 59 -11.51 -0.33 1.18
N LEU A 60 -10.52 -1.01 1.78
CA LEU A 60 -9.24 -0.41 2.15
C LEU A 60 -8.36 -0.16 0.92
N GLY A 61 -7.41 0.76 1.07
CA GLY A 61 -6.37 1.00 0.06
C GLY A 61 -5.34 -0.13 -0.03
N GLY A 62 -5.25 -0.99 0.98
CA GLY A 62 -4.40 -2.18 0.96
C GLY A 62 -4.42 -2.93 2.28
N TYR A 63 -4.04 -4.21 2.21
CA TYR A 63 -4.15 -5.19 3.29
C TYR A 63 -2.77 -5.75 3.60
N SER A 64 -2.28 -5.44 4.78
CA SER A 64 -0.95 -5.83 5.24
C SER A 64 -1.03 -6.73 6.46
N TYR A 65 -0.06 -7.60 6.67
CA TYR A 65 -0.06 -8.56 7.79
C TYR A 65 1.33 -8.67 8.40
N LEU A 66 1.40 -8.62 9.73
CA LEU A 66 2.61 -8.91 10.50
C LEU A 66 2.57 -10.35 10.98
N LEU A 67 3.47 -11.17 10.45
CA LEU A 67 3.48 -12.62 10.55
C LEU A 67 4.65 -13.13 11.38
N PHE A 68 4.38 -13.90 12.43
CA PHE A 68 5.41 -14.68 13.13
C PHE A 68 5.48 -16.10 12.57
N THR A 69 6.70 -16.60 12.37
CA THR A 69 6.95 -17.89 11.71
C THR A 69 6.98 -19.07 12.66
N SER A 70 7.08 -18.82 13.96
CA SER A 70 7.00 -19.84 15.01
C SER A 70 6.42 -19.23 16.27
N ARG A 71 6.06 -20.08 17.23
CA ARG A 71 5.78 -19.63 18.60
C ARG A 71 7.06 -19.07 19.23
N PRO A 72 6.97 -18.10 20.17
CA PRO A 72 8.12 -17.58 20.89
C PRO A 72 8.79 -18.71 21.69
N THR A 73 10.11 -18.68 21.68
CA THR A 73 10.99 -19.45 22.56
C THR A 73 11.74 -18.48 23.47
N PRO A 74 12.43 -18.93 24.52
CA PRO A 74 13.25 -18.03 25.35
C PRO A 74 14.24 -17.18 24.54
N ASP A 75 14.72 -17.68 23.39
CA ASP A 75 15.67 -16.97 22.53
C ASP A 75 15.00 -15.95 21.58
N THR A 76 13.69 -16.07 21.32
CA THR A 76 12.98 -15.23 20.32
C THR A 76 11.90 -14.33 20.92
N GLU A 77 11.51 -14.56 22.17
CA GLU A 77 10.47 -13.81 22.87
C GLU A 77 10.75 -12.30 22.90
N ASP A 78 11.95 -11.91 23.32
CA ASP A 78 12.37 -10.50 23.36
C ASP A 78 12.25 -9.81 21.99
N ARG A 79 12.61 -10.54 20.92
CA ARG A 79 12.50 -10.03 19.56
C ARG A 79 11.03 -9.80 19.17
N TYR A 80 10.14 -10.71 19.53
CA TYR A 80 8.70 -10.60 19.22
C TYR A 80 8.07 -9.44 19.99
N LEU A 81 8.44 -9.25 21.25
CA LEU A 81 8.01 -8.10 22.05
C LEU A 81 8.52 -6.77 21.45
N ARG A 82 9.76 -6.71 20.96
CA ARG A 82 10.29 -5.51 20.28
C ARG A 82 9.53 -5.19 18.99
N VAL A 83 9.20 -6.21 18.21
CA VAL A 83 8.40 -6.08 16.99
C VAL A 83 7.00 -5.57 17.32
N CYS A 84 6.34 -6.16 18.32
CA CYS A 84 5.04 -5.70 18.80
C CYS A 84 5.06 -4.24 19.25
N ASN A 85 6.02 -3.88 20.11
CA ASN A 85 6.12 -2.51 20.62
C ASN A 85 6.32 -1.51 19.48
N SER A 86 7.19 -1.85 18.53
CA SER A 86 7.43 -1.04 17.33
C SER A 86 6.20 -0.92 16.44
N PHE A 87 5.44 -2.01 16.27
CA PHE A 87 4.17 -2.02 15.53
C PHE A 87 3.14 -1.08 16.18
N ILE A 88 2.92 -1.20 17.50
CA ILE A 88 1.94 -0.39 18.23
C ILE A 88 2.32 1.10 18.19
N SER A 89 3.61 1.42 18.36
CA SER A 89 4.08 2.80 18.47
C SER A 89 4.23 3.53 17.13
N SER A 90 4.42 2.78 16.03
CA SER A 90 4.71 3.38 14.71
C SER A 90 3.48 3.78 13.92
N MET A 91 2.35 3.12 14.15
CA MET A 91 1.11 3.29 13.38
C MET A 91 -0.09 3.53 14.30
N ASN A 92 -0.98 4.42 13.86
CA ASN A 92 -2.25 4.66 14.56
C ASN A 92 -3.28 3.59 14.22
N LEU A 93 -4.23 3.37 15.12
CA LEU A 93 -5.38 2.52 14.84
C LEU A 93 -6.16 3.04 13.64
N SER A 94 -6.61 2.15 12.76
CA SER A 94 -7.46 2.50 11.62
C SER A 94 -8.72 3.26 12.05
N SER A 95 -9.29 2.89 13.19
CA SER A 95 -10.47 3.53 13.78
C SER A 95 -10.26 4.97 14.26
N TYR A 96 -9.03 5.48 14.29
CA TYR A 96 -8.77 6.90 14.61
C TYR A 96 -9.06 7.82 13.42
N TYR A 97 -9.22 7.25 12.22
CA TYR A 97 -9.50 8.01 11.01
C TYR A 97 -10.99 7.94 10.64
N PRO A 98 -11.55 8.99 10.02
CA PRO A 98 -12.95 9.00 9.59
C PRO A 98 -13.23 7.89 8.56
N ALA A 99 -14.45 7.37 8.55
CA ALA A 99 -14.89 6.37 7.55
C ALA A 99 -14.76 6.87 6.09
N SER A 100 -14.71 8.19 5.87
CA SER A 100 -14.48 8.78 4.54
C SER A 100 -13.06 8.56 4.00
N THR A 101 -12.11 8.10 4.82
CA THR A 101 -10.73 7.82 4.40
C THR A 101 -10.42 6.34 4.28
N THR A 102 -11.40 5.44 4.43
CA THR A 102 -11.19 3.97 4.41
C THR A 102 -10.39 3.51 3.19
N TYR A 103 -10.73 3.99 1.98
CA TYR A 103 -10.04 3.65 0.73
C TYR A 103 -8.60 4.18 0.62
N GLN A 104 -8.20 5.10 1.49
CA GLN A 104 -6.84 5.62 1.59
C GLN A 104 -6.01 4.84 2.60
N GLN A 105 -6.63 4.05 3.46
CA GLN A 105 -5.92 3.37 4.53
C GLN A 105 -5.28 2.08 4.04
N ILE A 106 -3.98 1.92 4.33
CA ILE A 106 -3.29 0.63 4.21
C ILE A 106 -3.08 0.11 5.61
N VAL A 107 -3.82 -0.94 5.94
CA VAL A 107 -3.90 -1.45 7.31
C VAL A 107 -2.93 -2.61 7.46
N THR A 108 -1.96 -2.47 8.37
CA THR A 108 -1.15 -3.59 8.85
C THR A 108 -1.86 -4.28 10.01
N TYR A 109 -2.30 -5.50 9.75
CA TYR A 109 -3.01 -6.35 10.67
C TYR A 109 -2.06 -7.16 11.55
N TRP A 110 -2.39 -7.21 12.84
CA TRP A 110 -1.85 -8.16 13.81
C TRP A 110 -2.86 -9.29 14.03
N PRO A 111 -2.57 -10.54 13.58
CA PRO A 111 -3.46 -11.69 13.80
C PRO A 111 -3.65 -12.04 15.28
N LEU A 112 -4.90 -12.20 15.70
CA LEU A 112 -5.28 -12.64 17.06
C LEU A 112 -6.29 -13.78 17.00
N GLN A 113 -6.10 -14.76 17.88
CA GLN A 113 -7.02 -15.91 17.98
C GLN A 113 -8.41 -15.45 18.43
N ASN A 114 -8.45 -14.57 19.43
CA ASN A 114 -9.70 -14.12 20.03
C ASN A 114 -9.74 -12.59 20.10
N LYS A 115 -10.95 -12.05 20.05
CA LYS A 115 -11.17 -10.65 20.40
C LYS A 115 -10.88 -10.45 21.90
N PRO A 116 -10.08 -9.45 22.29
CA PRO A 116 -9.77 -9.22 23.70
C PRO A 116 -11.02 -8.83 24.49
N PHE A 117 -11.01 -9.15 25.78
CA PHE A 117 -12.04 -8.71 26.72
C PHE A 117 -11.87 -7.23 27.09
N SER A 118 -10.65 -6.70 27.06
CA SER A 118 -10.35 -5.31 27.35
C SER A 118 -9.56 -4.62 26.23
N THR A 119 -9.86 -3.34 26.01
CA THR A 119 -9.08 -2.51 25.07
C THR A 119 -7.67 -2.19 25.57
N SER A 120 -7.40 -2.36 26.88
CA SER A 120 -6.05 -2.29 27.43
C SER A 120 -5.13 -3.39 26.91
N ASP A 121 -5.70 -4.57 26.60
CA ASP A 121 -4.95 -5.74 26.15
C ASP A 121 -4.34 -5.50 24.76
N LEU A 122 -5.02 -4.70 23.93
CA LEU A 122 -4.53 -4.25 22.63
C LEU A 122 -3.34 -3.28 22.69
N LYS A 123 -2.94 -2.86 23.89
CA LYS A 123 -1.73 -2.07 24.15
C LYS A 123 -0.65 -2.88 24.87
N ASN A 124 -0.96 -4.11 25.28
CA ASN A 124 -0.05 -4.98 26.03
C ASN A 124 0.61 -5.99 25.08
N CYS A 125 1.89 -5.78 24.78
CA CYS A 125 2.60 -6.64 23.84
C CYS A 125 2.82 -8.06 24.32
N SER A 126 2.95 -8.29 25.63
CA SER A 126 3.04 -9.65 26.17
C SER A 126 1.75 -10.41 25.89
N TRP A 127 0.60 -9.77 26.15
CA TRP A 127 -0.72 -10.37 25.85
C TRP A 127 -0.91 -10.62 24.36
N LEU A 128 -0.52 -9.67 23.50
CA LEU A 128 -0.66 -9.78 22.05
C LEU A 128 0.18 -10.89 21.43
N VAL A 129 1.39 -11.13 21.95
CA VAL A 129 2.27 -12.22 21.51
C VAL A 129 1.74 -13.58 21.99
N GLU A 130 1.20 -13.63 23.21
CA GLU A 130 0.59 -14.83 23.80
C GLU A 130 -0.70 -15.25 23.07
N ASN A 131 -1.53 -14.29 22.68
CA ASN A 131 -2.83 -14.52 22.02
C ASN A 131 -2.76 -14.43 20.48
N TYR A 132 -1.54 -14.43 19.94
CA TYR A 132 -1.29 -14.35 18.50
C TYR A 132 -1.82 -15.56 17.74
N ASP A 133 -2.44 -15.35 16.58
CA ASP A 133 -2.95 -16.43 15.74
C ASP A 133 -1.85 -17.02 14.84
N TYR A 134 -1.09 -17.96 15.41
CA TYR A 134 -0.03 -18.69 14.68
C TYR A 134 -0.57 -19.56 13.55
N ALA A 135 -1.81 -20.07 13.63
CA ALA A 135 -2.38 -20.93 12.60
C ALA A 135 -2.72 -20.12 11.34
N LYS A 136 -3.30 -18.92 11.52
CA LYS A 136 -3.51 -17.99 10.41
C LYS A 136 -2.18 -17.50 9.84
N SER A 137 -1.21 -17.19 10.69
CA SER A 137 0.13 -16.80 10.22
C SER A 137 0.79 -17.89 9.38
N GLU A 138 0.77 -19.15 9.83
CA GLU A 138 1.30 -20.30 9.09
C GLU A 138 0.61 -20.50 7.74
N THR A 139 -0.71 -20.29 7.69
CA THR A 139 -1.48 -20.36 6.43
C THR A 139 -0.99 -19.31 5.42
N ILE A 140 -0.82 -18.06 5.86
CA ILE A 140 -0.34 -16.98 4.99
C ILE A 140 1.12 -17.22 4.59
N LEU A 141 1.98 -17.60 5.54
CA LEU A 141 3.39 -17.89 5.30
C LEU A 141 3.60 -19.03 4.32
N SER A 142 2.78 -20.08 4.40
CA SER A 142 2.82 -21.21 3.47
C SER A 142 2.43 -20.78 2.06
N TYR A 143 1.40 -19.94 1.93
CA TYR A 143 0.98 -19.37 0.64
C TYR A 143 2.10 -18.57 -0.03
N ILE A 144 2.77 -17.69 0.73
CA ILE A 144 3.88 -16.86 0.21
C ILE A 144 5.24 -17.58 0.22
N ARG A 145 5.27 -18.89 0.55
CA ARG A 145 6.48 -19.73 0.60
C ARG A 145 7.58 -19.22 1.54
N MET A 146 7.21 -18.59 2.66
CA MET A 146 8.11 -18.03 3.67
C MET A 146 8.08 -18.80 5.00
N ASN A 147 7.51 -20.00 5.05
CA ASN A 147 7.44 -20.84 6.25
C ASN A 147 8.81 -21.34 6.75
N HIS A 148 9.87 -21.24 5.93
CA HIS A 148 11.22 -21.71 6.27
C HIS A 148 12.11 -20.64 6.94
N VAL A 149 11.63 -19.40 7.10
CA VAL A 149 12.40 -18.29 7.66
C VAL A 149 12.19 -18.15 9.16
N SER A 150 13.22 -17.73 9.91
CA SER A 150 13.22 -17.73 11.38
C SER A 150 12.78 -16.41 12.01
N GLY A 151 12.17 -15.49 11.27
CA GLY A 151 11.87 -14.16 11.78
C GLY A 151 10.55 -13.58 11.29
N PRO A 152 10.13 -12.46 11.89
CA PRO A 152 8.87 -11.82 11.54
C PRO A 152 8.86 -11.40 10.06
N ILE A 153 7.72 -11.58 9.41
CA ILE A 153 7.50 -11.23 8.02
C ILE A 153 6.38 -10.20 7.97
N LEU A 154 6.58 -9.14 7.20
CA LEU A 154 5.50 -8.24 6.80
C LEU A 154 5.16 -8.56 5.35
N VAL A 155 3.87 -8.63 5.05
CA VAL A 155 3.39 -8.89 3.69
C VAL A 155 2.18 -8.02 3.40
N ALA A 156 2.01 -7.58 2.16
CA ALA A 156 0.84 -6.81 1.74
C ALA A 156 0.30 -7.20 0.37
N TRP A 157 -1.01 -7.04 0.23
CA TRP A 157 -1.80 -7.23 -0.99
C TRP A 157 -2.75 -6.05 -1.19
N GLU A 158 -3.17 -5.79 -2.43
CA GLU A 158 -4.24 -4.82 -2.73
C GLU A 158 -5.58 -5.26 -2.13
N LYS A 159 -5.81 -6.57 -2.05
CA LYS A 159 -7.05 -7.19 -1.56
C LYS A 159 -6.78 -8.04 -0.32
N PRO A 160 -7.79 -8.31 0.52
CA PRO A 160 -7.63 -9.20 1.66
C PRO A 160 -7.05 -10.55 1.25
N PHE A 161 -6.15 -11.11 2.06
CA PHE A 161 -5.66 -12.47 1.87
C PHE A 161 -6.83 -13.46 1.91
N ASN A 162 -6.95 -14.27 0.87
CA ASN A 162 -7.93 -15.34 0.79
C ASN A 162 -7.25 -16.58 0.18
N PRO A 163 -7.08 -17.68 0.93
CA PRO A 163 -6.40 -18.87 0.42
C PRO A 163 -7.16 -19.57 -0.72
N ALA A 164 -8.45 -19.28 -0.91
CA ALA A 164 -9.25 -19.81 -2.02
C ALA A 164 -9.07 -19.03 -3.33
N ILE A 165 -8.45 -17.85 -3.28
CA ILE A 165 -8.23 -16.99 -4.45
C ILE A 165 -6.73 -16.90 -4.69
N VAL A 166 -6.28 -17.33 -5.88
CA VAL A 166 -4.89 -17.13 -6.29
C VAL A 166 -4.66 -15.64 -6.50
N ASN A 167 -3.90 -15.05 -5.59
CA ASN A 167 -3.40 -13.69 -5.66
C ASN A 167 -1.88 -13.69 -5.50
N ASP A 168 -1.18 -13.63 -6.63
CA ASP A 168 0.28 -13.68 -6.69
C ASP A 168 0.93 -12.29 -6.64
N ASN A 169 0.14 -11.21 -6.60
CA ASN A 169 0.65 -9.85 -6.49
C ASN A 169 0.71 -9.40 -5.02
N PHE A 170 1.87 -9.61 -4.40
CA PHE A 170 2.15 -9.18 -3.04
C PHE A 170 3.59 -8.72 -2.83
N ILE A 171 3.78 -7.87 -1.84
CA ILE A 171 5.11 -7.46 -1.37
C ILE A 171 5.44 -8.16 -0.06
N VAL A 172 6.70 -8.56 0.11
CA VAL A 172 7.21 -9.18 1.33
C VAL A 172 8.38 -8.37 1.87
N PHE A 173 8.35 -8.08 3.16
CA PHE A 173 9.45 -7.47 3.89
C PHE A 173 9.87 -8.39 5.04
N ASN A 174 11.02 -9.05 4.85
CA ASN A 174 11.54 -10.06 5.78
C ASN A 174 12.40 -9.41 6.86
N LEU A 175 11.97 -9.49 8.12
CA LEU A 175 12.69 -8.92 9.25
C LEU A 175 13.74 -9.87 9.85
N SER A 176 13.90 -11.10 9.37
CA SER A 176 14.76 -12.14 9.98
C SER A 176 16.21 -11.70 10.20
N ASN A 177 16.78 -10.94 9.26
CA ASN A 177 18.21 -10.55 9.29
C ASN A 177 18.46 -9.19 9.96
N PHE A 178 17.42 -8.52 10.47
CA PHE A 178 17.59 -7.25 11.17
C PHE A 178 18.11 -7.50 12.59
N ALA A 179 19.07 -6.69 13.04
CA ALA A 179 19.44 -6.69 14.45
C ALA A 179 18.27 -6.18 15.30
N ASP A 180 18.17 -6.63 16.56
CA ASP A 180 17.05 -6.26 17.44
C ASP A 180 16.92 -4.74 17.63
N HIS A 181 18.04 -4.02 17.65
CA HIS A 181 18.06 -2.56 17.76
C HIS A 181 17.59 -1.83 16.50
N ASP A 182 17.54 -2.52 15.35
CA ASP A 182 17.07 -1.96 14.08
C ASP A 182 15.59 -2.23 13.80
N ILE A 183 14.90 -3.04 14.63
CA ILE A 183 13.50 -3.43 14.39
C ILE A 183 12.57 -2.22 14.29
N ALA A 184 12.69 -1.23 15.18
CA ALA A 184 11.87 -0.03 15.13
C ALA A 184 12.07 0.76 13.82
N ARG A 185 13.32 0.83 13.34
CA ARG A 185 13.66 1.44 12.06
C ARG A 185 13.07 0.65 10.90
N ALA A 186 13.15 -0.67 10.93
CA ALA A 186 12.57 -1.53 9.90
C ALA A 186 11.04 -1.35 9.80
N ILE A 187 10.32 -1.31 10.92
CA ILE A 187 8.88 -1.03 10.92
C ILE A 187 8.56 0.37 10.36
N SER A 188 9.41 1.37 10.63
CA SER A 188 9.25 2.71 10.02
C SER A 188 9.45 2.69 8.49
N ILE A 189 10.41 1.89 8.00
CA ILE A 189 10.61 1.68 6.56
C ILE A 189 9.36 1.05 5.94
N TRP A 190 8.83 0.00 6.57
CA TRP A 190 7.58 -0.64 6.14
C TRP A 190 6.44 0.37 6.00
N LYS A 191 6.20 1.15 7.05
CA LYS A 191 5.20 2.24 7.06
C LYS A 191 5.40 3.20 5.90
N GLY A 192 6.64 3.61 5.62
CA GLY A 192 6.98 4.49 4.50
C GLY A 192 6.69 3.88 3.13
N GLN A 193 6.91 2.57 2.95
CA GLN A 193 6.63 1.90 1.68
C GLN A 193 5.13 1.72 1.44
N THR A 194 4.35 1.45 2.49
CA THR A 194 2.90 1.34 2.33
C THR A 194 2.30 2.63 1.78
N ILE A 195 2.86 3.81 2.07
CA ILE A 195 2.36 5.10 1.54
C ILE A 195 2.38 5.19 0.00
N LYS A 196 3.24 4.41 -0.67
CA LYS A 196 3.35 4.44 -2.15
C LYS A 196 2.13 3.83 -2.85
N GLY A 197 1.38 2.96 -2.17
CA GLY A 197 0.16 2.35 -2.70
C GLY A 197 0.37 1.06 -3.49
N PRO A 198 -0.70 0.26 -3.70
CA PRO A 198 -0.64 -1.00 -4.45
C PRO A 198 -0.29 -0.86 -5.92
N GLU A 199 -0.56 0.28 -6.54
CA GLU A 199 -0.17 0.58 -7.92
C GLU A 199 1.35 0.52 -8.13
N ASP A 200 2.12 0.83 -7.08
CA ASP A 200 3.58 0.78 -7.08
C ASP A 200 4.11 -0.59 -6.61
N TRP A 201 3.23 -1.57 -6.36
CA TRP A 201 3.60 -2.93 -5.91
C TRP A 201 3.77 -3.92 -7.06
N GLU A 202 3.43 -3.57 -8.31
CA GLU A 202 3.49 -4.49 -9.47
C GLU A 202 4.91 -5.01 -9.77
N ASP A 203 5.97 -4.30 -9.37
CA ASP A 203 7.35 -4.78 -9.47
C ASP A 203 7.76 -5.72 -8.31
N GLY A 204 6.87 -5.91 -7.33
CA GLY A 204 7.10 -6.68 -6.11
C GLY A 204 8.28 -6.13 -5.28
N PHE A 205 8.38 -6.57 -4.02
CA PHE A 205 9.66 -6.58 -3.31
C PHE A 205 10.52 -7.78 -3.76
N LEU A 206 10.27 -8.30 -4.97
CA LEU A 206 10.64 -9.66 -5.35
C LEU A 206 12.15 -9.77 -5.56
N TYR A 207 12.76 -10.28 -4.50
CA TYR A 207 13.83 -11.27 -4.52
C TYR A 207 15.22 -10.85 -5.01
N THR A 208 15.39 -9.62 -5.51
CA THR A 208 16.69 -9.18 -6.03
C THR A 208 17.42 -8.32 -5.00
N ARG A 209 18.08 -9.02 -4.07
CA ARG A 209 19.44 -8.69 -3.61
C ARG A 209 19.69 -7.22 -3.26
N THR A 210 19.45 -6.77 -2.02
CA THR A 210 20.10 -5.51 -1.61
C THR A 210 20.14 -5.26 -0.10
N LYS A 211 21.09 -5.92 0.56
CA LYS A 211 21.83 -5.29 1.66
C LYS A 211 22.43 -3.95 1.21
N GLU A 212 22.80 -3.84 -0.07
CA GLU A 212 23.35 -2.63 -0.72
C GLU A 212 22.32 -1.50 -0.89
N GLU A 213 21.11 -1.72 -1.43
CA GLU A 213 20.06 -0.68 -1.53
C GLU A 213 19.45 -0.39 -0.17
N LEU A 214 19.30 -1.37 0.73
CA LEU A 214 18.92 -1.08 2.11
C LEU A 214 20.01 -0.25 2.81
N ARG A 215 21.30 -0.56 2.61
CA ARG A 215 22.44 0.25 3.10
C ARG A 215 22.43 1.64 2.46
N ASN A 216 22.24 1.73 1.14
CA ASN A 216 22.23 3.00 0.41
C ASN A 216 20.99 3.83 0.77
N PHE A 217 19.86 3.19 1.08
CA PHE A 217 18.66 3.80 1.63
C PHE A 217 18.91 4.31 3.06
N ILE A 218 19.51 3.49 3.93
CA ILE A 218 19.93 3.90 5.29
C ILE A 218 20.94 5.05 5.23
N GLN A 219 21.89 5.04 4.31
CA GLN A 219 22.86 6.11 4.11
C GLN A 219 22.23 7.39 3.52
N ARG A 220 21.28 7.26 2.58
CA ARG A 220 20.62 8.39 1.91
C ARG A 220 19.59 9.08 2.79
N TYR A 221 18.89 8.33 3.64
CA TYR A 221 17.85 8.85 4.54
C TYR A 221 18.29 9.02 6.00
N GLY A 222 19.47 8.49 6.38
CA GLY A 222 20.04 8.66 7.72
C GLY A 222 20.29 10.13 8.10
N ASN A 223 20.55 11.00 7.13
CA ASN A 223 20.73 12.44 7.34
C ASN A 223 19.42 13.24 7.22
N THR A 224 18.40 12.71 6.54
CA THR A 224 17.12 13.42 6.33
C THR A 224 16.14 13.21 7.48
N ILE A 225 16.28 12.15 8.27
CA ILE A 225 15.46 11.93 9.47
C ILE A 225 15.83 12.90 10.61
N PHE A 226 17.01 13.54 10.56
CA PHE A 226 17.38 14.64 11.47
C PHE A 226 17.05 16.05 10.93
N ALA A 227 16.46 16.17 9.75
CA ALA A 227 16.14 17.47 9.15
C ALA A 227 14.69 17.91 9.42
N PHE A 228 14.25 17.87 10.69
CA PHE A 228 13.13 18.69 11.17
C PHE A 228 13.33 19.12 12.63
N VAL A 229 14.49 19.75 12.90
CA VAL A 229 14.58 20.85 13.86
C VAL A 229 15.48 21.92 13.24
N THR A 230 14.90 22.79 12.43
CA THR A 230 15.33 24.19 12.32
C THR A 230 14.12 25.02 11.90
N GLY A 231 13.60 25.76 12.87
CA GLY A 231 12.66 26.86 12.71
C GLY A 231 12.82 27.76 13.93
N ALA A 232 14.01 28.35 14.05
CA ALA A 232 14.22 29.52 14.90
C ALA A 232 13.75 30.75 14.12
N GLY A 233 12.92 31.55 14.76
CA GLY A 233 12.34 32.80 14.29
C GLY A 233 11.34 33.26 15.34
#